data_AF-T1BPQ8-F1
#
_entry.id   AF-T1BPQ8-F1
#
_cell.length_a   1.000
_cell.length_b   1.000
_cell.length_c   1.000
_cell.angle_alpha   90.00
_cell.angle_beta   90.00
_cell.angle_gamma   90.00
#
_symmetry.space_group_name_H-M   'P 1'
#
loop_
_entity.id
_entity.type
_entity.pdbx_description
1 polymer ?
#
loop_
_entity_poly.entity_id
_entity_poly.type
_entity_poly.pdbx_seq_one_letter_code
_entity_poly.pdbx_strand_id
1 'polypeptide(L)' 'MHGPRRIVCLTEEPTEVLYALGEQERIVGISGFTVRPPRARREKPRVSAFTSAKIDAILELRPDLAIGFSDIQADIAQAL' A
#
# COMPACT_ATOMS: atom_id res chain seq x y z
N MET A 1 -5.39 -3.99 -20.09
CA MET A 1 -5.42 -4.56 -18.72
C MET A 1 -6.58 -3.95 -17.97
N HIS A 2 -7.45 -4.77 -17.38
CA HIS A 2 -8.58 -4.30 -16.57
C HIS A 2 -8.19 -4.34 -15.09
N GLY A 3 -8.63 -3.37 -14.29
CA GLY A 3 -8.41 -3.30 -12.84
C GLY A 3 -7.39 -2.23 -12.39
N PRO A 4 -7.24 -2.05 -11.05
CA PRO A 4 -6.40 -1.01 -10.45
C PRO A 4 -4.94 -1.05 -10.90
N ARG A 5 -4.32 0.12 -11.01
CA ARG A 5 -2.97 0.35 -11.55
C ARG A 5 -2.07 1.11 -10.59
N ARG A 6 -2.62 1.75 -9.56
CA ARG A 6 -1.91 2.57 -8.57
C ARG A 6 -2.39 2.17 -7.17
N ILE A 7 -1.82 1.10 -6.65
CA ILE A 7 -2.27 0.45 -5.41
C ILE A 7 -1.41 0.91 -4.25
N VAL A 8 -2.03 1.38 -3.17
CA VAL A 8 -1.37 1.55 -1.88
C VAL A 8 -1.68 0.36 -0.97
N CYS A 9 -0.63 -0.26 -0.44
CA CYS A 9 -0.72 -1.40 0.47
C CYS A 9 -0.53 -0.92 1.91
N LEU A 10 -1.58 -0.96 2.73
CA LEU A 10 -1.54 -0.44 4.11
C LEU A 10 -0.97 -1.44 5.12
N THR A 11 -0.79 -2.71 4.71
CA THR A 11 -0.10 -3.76 5.48
C THR A 11 0.91 -4.54 4.62
N GLU A 12 1.62 -5.49 5.23
CA GLU A 12 2.65 -6.28 4.54
C GLU A 12 2.03 -7.26 3.54
N GLU A 13 0.98 -7.95 3.93
CA GLU A 13 0.34 -9.05 3.20
C GLU A 13 -0.03 -8.67 1.76
N PRO A 14 -0.73 -7.55 1.47
CA PRO A 14 -1.02 -7.17 0.10
C PRO A 14 0.24 -6.80 -0.70
N THR A 15 1.28 -6.27 -0.03
CA THR A 15 2.57 -6.03 -0.69
C THR A 15 3.17 -7.37 -1.12
N GLU A 16 3.31 -8.31 -0.18
CA GLU A 16 3.90 -9.63 -0.43
C GLU A 16 3.16 -10.39 -1.53
N VAL A 17 1.83 -10.42 -1.48
CA VAL A 17 0.98 -11.08 -2.49
C VAL A 17 1.20 -10.47 -3.87
N LEU A 18 1.18 -9.15 -4.01
CA LEU A 18 1.38 -8.50 -5.32
C LEU A 18 2.79 -8.73 -5.87
N TYR A 19 3.82 -8.77 -5.02
CA TYR A 19 5.16 -9.19 -5.44
C TYR A 19 5.21 -10.66 -5.89
N ALA A 20 4.53 -11.56 -5.17
CA ALA A 20 4.48 -12.98 -5.52
C ALA A 20 3.75 -13.23 -6.85
N LEU A 21 2.74 -12.40 -7.16
CA LEU A 21 2.00 -12.43 -8.42
C LEU A 21 2.72 -11.72 -9.58
N GLY A 22 3.88 -11.10 -9.36
CA GLY A 22 4.61 -10.34 -10.38
C GLY A 22 3.99 -8.97 -10.70
N GLU A 23 3.10 -8.47 -9.85
CA GLU A 23 2.31 -7.25 -10.05
C GLU A 23 2.83 -6.06 -9.22
N GLN A 24 4.05 -6.14 -8.70
CA GLN A 24 4.68 -5.09 -7.88
C GLN A 24 4.76 -3.72 -8.57
N GLU A 25 4.73 -3.66 -9.90
CA GLU A 25 4.73 -2.39 -10.65
C GLU A 25 3.48 -1.55 -10.40
N ARG A 26 2.38 -2.18 -9.97
CA ARG A 26 1.14 -1.47 -9.62
C ARG A 26 1.21 -0.81 -8.24
N ILE A 27 2.17 -1.19 -7.40
CA ILE A 27 2.29 -0.67 -6.04
C ILE A 27 2.93 0.72 -6.08
N VAL A 28 2.23 1.72 -5.55
CA VAL A 28 2.71 3.10 -5.45
C VAL A 28 3.15 3.48 -4.03
N GLY A 29 2.69 2.76 -3.02
CA GLY A 29 3.10 2.96 -1.61
C GLY A 29 2.84 1.72 -0.76
N ILE A 30 3.64 1.57 0.29
CA ILE A 30 3.62 0.40 1.19
C ILE A 30 3.54 0.79 2.66
N SER A 31 3.21 -0.18 3.50
CA SER A 31 3.28 -0.07 4.95
C SER A 31 4.73 0.06 5.43
N GLY A 32 4.92 0.77 6.54
CA GLY A 32 6.18 0.81 7.27
C GLY A 32 6.58 -0.56 7.84
N PHE A 33 5.60 -1.45 8.02
CA PHE A 33 5.78 -2.82 8.51
C PHE A 33 6.16 -3.83 7.42
N THR A 34 6.08 -3.46 6.15
CA THR A 34 6.50 -4.35 5.05
C THR A 34 7.99 -4.70 5.18
N VAL A 35 8.29 -5.97 5.43
CA VAL A 35 9.62 -6.58 5.41
C VAL A 35 9.77 -7.64 4.32
N ARG A 36 8.67 -8.11 3.71
CA ARG A 36 8.68 -9.09 2.62
C ARG A 36 8.04 -8.58 1.32
N PRO A 37 8.68 -8.81 0.16
CA PRO A 37 10.09 -9.17 0.03
C PRO A 37 10.99 -7.99 0.48
N PRO A 38 12.22 -8.23 0.97
CA PRO A 38 13.09 -7.15 1.48
C PRO A 38 13.36 -6.01 0.50
N ARG A 39 13.27 -6.28 -0.81
CA ARG A 39 13.42 -5.28 -1.87
C ARG A 39 12.28 -4.25 -1.94
N ALA A 40 11.08 -4.58 -1.46
CA ALA A 40 9.93 -3.68 -1.51
C ALA A 40 10.20 -2.34 -0.79
N ARG A 41 10.91 -2.38 0.35
CA ARG A 41 11.28 -1.19 1.12
C ARG A 41 12.27 -0.27 0.41
N ARG A 42 13.03 -0.80 -0.56
CA ARG A 42 13.98 -0.03 -1.38
C ARG A 42 13.30 0.55 -2.62
N GLU A 43 12.29 -0.14 -3.13
CA GLU A 43 11.60 0.21 -4.37
C GLU A 43 10.41 1.15 -4.16
N LYS A 44 9.75 1.08 -2.99
CA LYS A 44 8.47 1.75 -2.74
C LYS A 44 8.52 2.69 -1.52
N PRO A 45 7.84 3.84 -1.56
CA PRO A 45 7.74 4.73 -0.41
C PRO A 45 6.88 4.11 0.69
N ARG A 46 7.26 4.36 1.94
CA ARG A 46 6.52 3.92 3.14
C ARG A 46 5.58 5.03 3.58
N VAL A 47 4.29 4.77 3.53
CA VAL A 47 3.23 5.80 3.66
C VAL A 47 2.25 5.54 4.80
N SER A 48 2.27 4.35 5.41
CA SER A 48 1.45 4.03 6.59
C SER A 48 2.23 3.32 7.69
N ALA A 49 1.68 3.35 8.89
CA ALA A 49 1.88 2.35 9.93
C ALA A 49 0.61 1.48 10.01
N PHE A 50 0.39 0.76 11.11
CA PHE A 50 -0.74 -0.14 11.24
C PHE A 50 -2.06 0.62 11.41
N THR A 51 -2.07 1.63 12.27
CA THR A 51 -3.26 2.44 12.62
C THR A 51 -3.17 3.91 12.22
N SER A 52 -2.09 4.32 11.55
CA SER A 52 -1.90 5.72 11.11
C SER A 52 -1.34 5.77 9.69
N ALA A 53 -1.67 6.80 8.92
CA ALA A 53 -1.17 6.99 7.57
C ALA A 53 -0.79 8.45 7.29
N LYS A 54 0.17 8.64 6.37
CA LYS A 54 0.52 9.96 5.82
C LYS A 54 -0.44 10.28 4.68
N ILE A 55 -1.65 10.75 5.00
CA ILE A 55 -2.74 10.94 4.03
C ILE A 55 -2.30 11.77 2.83
N ASP A 56 -1.71 12.95 3.05
CA ASP A 56 -1.24 13.81 1.96
C ASP A 56 -0.24 13.10 1.04
N ALA A 57 0.73 12.36 1.62
CA ALA A 57 1.69 11.59 0.85
C ALA A 57 1.04 10.44 0.06
N ILE A 58 -0.05 9.85 0.57
CA ILE A 58 -0.82 8.85 -0.19
C ILE A 58 -1.56 9.52 -1.35
N LEU A 59 -2.22 10.64 -1.12
CA LEU A 59 -2.97 11.37 -2.16
C LEU A 59 -2.05 11.88 -3.29
N GLU A 60 -0.84 12.33 -2.97
CA GLU A 60 0.19 12.71 -3.96
C GLU A 60 0.58 11.54 -4.88
N LEU A 61 0.57 10.31 -4.36
CA LEU A 61 0.79 9.10 -5.14
C LEU A 61 -0.41 8.74 -6.04
N ARG A 62 -1.53 9.48 -5.96
CA ARG A 62 -2.73 9.29 -6.78
C ARG A 62 -3.14 7.81 -6.91
N PRO A 63 -3.37 7.09 -5.79
CA PRO A 63 -3.79 5.70 -5.86
C PRO A 63 -5.20 5.60 -6.48
N ASP A 64 -5.48 4.47 -7.11
CA ASP A 64 -6.82 4.09 -7.57
C ASP A 64 -7.40 2.92 -6.76
N LEU A 65 -6.61 2.38 -5.81
CA LEU A 65 -7.03 1.39 -4.82
C LEU A 65 -6.16 1.49 -3.57
N ALA A 66 -6.78 1.39 -2.39
CA ALA A 66 -6.11 1.14 -1.13
C ALA A 66 -6.50 -0.25 -0.59
N ILE A 67 -5.52 -1.05 -0.20
CA ILE A 67 -5.75 -2.38 0.40
C ILE A 67 -5.29 -2.35 1.85
N GLY A 68 -6.24 -2.49 2.78
CA GLY A 68 -6.01 -2.65 4.21
C GLY A 68 -6.25 -4.08 4.70
N PHE A 69 -6.19 -4.28 6.01
CA PHE A 69 -6.41 -5.57 6.67
C PHE A 69 -7.83 -5.71 7.23
N SER A 70 -8.28 -4.73 8.02
CA SER A 70 -9.63 -4.74 8.61
C SER A 70 -10.13 -3.31 8.86
N ASP A 71 -11.33 -3.22 9.44
CA ASP A 71 -11.94 -2.00 9.99
C ASP A 71 -11.06 -1.22 10.97
N ILE A 72 -9.99 -1.80 11.51
CA ILE A 72 -8.99 -1.06 12.29
C ILE A 72 -8.34 0.09 11.50
N GLN A 73 -8.44 0.06 10.16
CA GLN A 73 -7.95 1.09 9.25
C GLN A 73 -9.10 1.92 8.63
N ALA A 74 -10.31 1.87 9.20
CA ALA A 74 -11.48 2.56 8.66
C ALA A 74 -11.28 4.08 8.57
N ASP A 75 -10.66 4.71 9.59
CA ASP A 75 -10.39 6.15 9.57
C ASP A 75 -9.40 6.54 8.46
N ILE A 76 -8.41 5.67 8.18
CA ILE A 76 -7.50 5.86 7.05
C ILE A 76 -8.29 5.78 5.74
N ALA A 77 -9.13 4.75 5.58
CA ALA A 77 -9.93 4.56 4.38
C ALA A 77 -10.94 5.70 4.14
N GLN A 78 -11.51 6.27 5.21
CA GLN A 78 -12.42 7.43 5.12
C GLN A 78 -11.70 8.69 4.62
N ALA A 79 -10.40 8.83 4.90
CA ALA A 79 -9.60 9.99 4.54
C ALA A 79 -8.95 9.92 3.14
N LEU A 80 -9.07 8.78 2.44
CA LEU A 80 -8.52 8.54 1.09
C LEU A 80 -9.60 8.64 0.01
#